data_AF-A0A529Y6D5-F1
#
_entry.id   AF-A0A529Y6D5-F1
#
_cell.length_a   1.000
_cell.length_b   1.000
_cell.length_c   1.000
_cell.angle_alpha   90.00
_cell.angle_beta   90.00
_cell.angle_gamma   90.00
#
_symmetry.space_group_name_H-M   'P 1'
#
loop_
_entity.id
_entity.type
_entity.pdbx_description
1 polymer ?
#
loop_
_entity_poly.entity_id
_entity_poly.type
_entity_poly.pdbx_seq_one_letter_code
_entity_poly.pdbx_strand_id
1 'polypeptide(L)'
;MPIPDALTDFNIADAAVSVWLFRKSGLSEAPVFTGRWVPTDDALRGALREAIHEIRAGIDEAEPYGLLAAIGEGQALTISLDETHAGLVVDSAAAELPQRRALNVGQMRNTDFYVVKLTYQDQVLHAVTKTNSSWKSRQIQNLFTVYFNGEQLGLEHDPSFSLSRSVDFFVVGEDIVILDKADFESVLNYKQAHATD
;
A
#
# COMPACT_ATOMS: atom_id res chain seq x y z
N MET A 1 17.78 -5.43 12.47
CA MET A 1 18.49 -4.58 11.51
C MET A 1 18.10 -3.16 11.85
N PRO A 2 19.02 -2.18 11.85
CA PRO A 2 18.63 -0.78 12.03
C PRO A 2 17.64 -0.38 10.93
N ILE A 3 16.94 0.74 11.12
CA ILE A 3 16.11 1.32 10.06
C ILE A 3 17.00 1.51 8.82
N PRO A 4 16.63 1.02 7.63
CA PRO A 4 17.46 1.16 6.45
C PRO A 4 17.75 2.63 6.12
N ASP A 5 19.02 2.98 5.90
CA ASP A 5 19.42 4.33 5.48
C ASP A 5 18.68 4.76 4.21
N ALA A 6 18.42 3.81 3.31
CA ALA A 6 17.65 4.04 2.10
C ALA A 6 16.22 4.54 2.38
N LEU A 7 15.60 4.19 3.51
CA LEU A 7 14.32 4.74 3.93
C LEU A 7 14.47 6.13 4.53
N THR A 8 15.45 6.33 5.41
CA THR A 8 15.64 7.60 6.13
C THR A 8 16.05 8.73 5.18
N ASP A 9 16.88 8.40 4.20
CA ASP A 9 17.51 9.37 3.29
C ASP A 9 16.66 9.63 2.04
N PHE A 10 15.59 8.85 1.82
CA PHE A 10 14.71 9.05 0.67
C PHE A 10 14.05 10.42 0.70
N ASN A 11 14.22 11.20 -0.37
CA ASN A 11 13.61 12.53 -0.49
C ASN A 11 12.12 12.42 -0.85
N ILE A 12 11.27 12.29 0.17
CA ILE A 12 9.80 12.24 0.02
C ILE A 12 9.25 13.58 -0.51
N ALA A 13 9.83 14.72 -0.11
CA ALA A 13 9.30 16.04 -0.40
C ALA A 13 9.23 16.33 -1.90
N ASP A 14 10.30 15.98 -2.62
CA ASP A 14 10.47 16.23 -4.05
C ASP A 14 10.15 15.00 -4.93
N ALA A 15 9.69 13.90 -4.34
CA ALA A 15 9.39 12.70 -5.10
C ALA A 15 8.13 12.85 -5.97
N ALA A 16 8.20 12.29 -7.18
CA ALA A 16 7.02 12.04 -8.00
C ALA A 16 6.20 10.92 -7.36
N VAL A 17 4.87 11.09 -7.32
CA VAL A 17 3.95 10.14 -6.67
C VAL A 17 3.04 9.50 -7.71
N SER A 18 2.92 8.19 -7.67
CA SER A 18 1.85 7.45 -8.34
C SER A 18 1.20 6.42 -7.44
N VAL A 19 -0.05 6.09 -7.76
CA VAL A 19 -0.86 5.16 -6.97
C VAL A 19 -1.18 3.93 -7.81
N TRP A 20 -0.87 2.77 -7.25
CA TRP A 20 -1.10 1.47 -7.85
C TRP A 20 -2.08 0.67 -7.01
N LEU A 21 -3.10 0.12 -7.65
CA LEU A 21 -4.11 -0.73 -7.04
C LEU A 21 -3.80 -2.18 -7.38
N PHE A 22 -3.77 -3.04 -6.38
CA PHE A 22 -3.44 -4.44 -6.54
C PHE A 22 -4.59 -5.36 -6.15
N ARG A 23 -4.83 -6.36 -6.99
CA ARG A 23 -5.62 -7.53 -6.65
C ARG A 23 -4.68 -8.71 -6.42
N LYS A 24 -4.94 -9.46 -5.36
CA LYS A 24 -4.23 -10.68 -5.02
C LYS A 24 -5.07 -11.88 -5.44
N SER A 25 -4.41 -12.86 -6.06
CA SER A 25 -5.00 -14.14 -6.45
C SER A 25 -3.95 -15.24 -6.38
N GLY A 26 -4.31 -16.48 -6.74
CA GLY A 26 -3.37 -17.61 -6.72
C GLY A 26 -3.32 -18.33 -5.38
N LEU A 27 -2.39 -19.29 -5.28
CA LEU A 27 -2.13 -20.06 -4.05
C LEU A 27 -1.25 -19.25 -3.10
N SER A 28 -1.25 -19.63 -1.83
CA SER A 28 -0.51 -18.92 -0.78
C SER A 28 0.99 -18.85 -1.02
N GLU A 29 1.59 -19.96 -1.43
CA GLU A 29 3.02 -20.15 -1.79
C GLU A 29 3.42 -19.48 -3.11
N ALA A 30 2.44 -19.15 -3.95
CA ALA A 30 2.65 -18.59 -5.28
C ALA A 30 1.59 -17.53 -5.60
N PRO A 31 1.60 -16.41 -4.85
CA PRO A 31 0.62 -15.35 -5.04
C PRO A 31 0.83 -14.66 -6.38
N VAL A 32 -0.27 -14.25 -7.00
CA VAL A 32 -0.27 -13.43 -8.21
C VAL A 32 -0.83 -12.06 -7.88
N PHE A 33 0.00 -11.03 -8.07
CA PHE A 33 -0.35 -9.64 -7.85
C PHE A 33 -0.61 -8.92 -9.18
N THR A 34 -1.88 -8.58 -9.44
CA THR A 34 -2.26 -7.83 -10.63
C THR A 34 -2.41 -6.35 -10.28
N GLY A 35 -1.43 -5.54 -10.71
CA GLY A 35 -1.38 -4.10 -10.46
C GLY A 35 -1.99 -3.26 -11.59
N ARG A 36 -2.67 -2.17 -11.22
CA ARG A 36 -3.10 -1.10 -12.13
C ARG A 36 -2.79 0.27 -11.54
N TRP A 37 -2.24 1.18 -12.32
CA TRP A 37 -2.02 2.55 -11.86
C TRP A 37 -3.25 3.43 -12.10
N VAL A 38 -3.48 4.38 -11.20
CA VAL A 38 -4.56 5.37 -11.29
C VAL A 38 -3.96 6.77 -11.43
N PRO A 39 -4.50 7.61 -12.34
CA PRO A 39 -4.15 9.02 -12.36
C PRO A 39 -4.59 9.70 -11.07
N THR A 40 -3.72 10.57 -10.53
CA THR A 40 -3.99 11.36 -9.32
C THR A 40 -3.71 12.83 -9.59
N ASP A 41 -4.54 13.71 -9.01
CA ASP A 41 -4.31 15.16 -9.09
C ASP A 41 -3.17 15.60 -8.14
N ASP A 42 -2.75 16.86 -8.24
CA ASP A 42 -1.69 17.41 -7.40
C ASP A 42 -2.08 17.45 -5.91
N ALA A 43 -3.36 17.67 -5.61
CA ALA A 43 -3.84 17.78 -4.24
C ALA A 43 -3.71 16.44 -3.50
N LEU A 44 -4.16 15.35 -4.12
CA LEU A 44 -4.00 13.99 -3.59
C LEU A 44 -2.52 13.61 -3.48
N ARG A 45 -1.69 13.93 -4.48
CA ARG A 45 -0.25 13.65 -4.43
C ARG A 45 0.46 14.43 -3.32
N GLY A 46 0.02 15.65 -3.02
CA GLY A 46 0.51 16.44 -1.88
C GLY A 46 0.14 15.79 -0.55
N ALA A 47 -1.13 15.45 -0.36
CA ALA A 47 -1.62 14.83 0.87
C ALA A 47 -0.96 13.45 1.15
N LEU A 48 -0.71 12.66 0.10
CA LEU A 48 0.00 11.38 0.21
C LEU A 48 1.46 11.56 0.63
N ARG A 49 2.17 12.55 0.06
CA ARG A 49 3.56 12.86 0.47
C ARG A 49 3.64 13.27 1.93
N GLU A 50 2.74 14.16 2.37
CA GLU A 50 2.69 14.63 3.75
C GLU A 50 2.44 13.46 4.71
N ALA A 51 1.42 12.63 4.45
CA ALA A 51 1.12 11.47 5.28
C ALA A 51 2.30 10.48 5.35
N ILE A 52 2.94 10.16 4.22
CA ILE A 52 4.08 9.24 4.18
C ILE A 52 5.29 9.83 4.90
N HIS A 53 5.53 11.14 4.76
CA HIS A 53 6.58 11.83 5.49
C HIS A 53 6.36 11.78 7.00
N GLU A 54 5.15 12.06 7.48
CA GLU A 54 4.78 11.98 8.89
C GLU A 54 4.98 10.56 9.45
N ILE A 55 4.51 9.53 8.72
CA ILE A 55 4.65 8.14 9.14
C ILE A 55 6.13 7.73 9.20
N ARG A 56 6.92 8.05 8.17
CA ARG A 56 8.37 7.75 8.15
C ARG A 56 9.10 8.46 9.28
N ALA A 57 8.69 9.68 9.64
CA ALA A 57 9.28 10.44 10.73
C ALA A 57 8.92 9.88 12.12
N GLY A 58 7.84 9.12 12.25
CA GLY A 58 7.41 8.47 13.49
C GLY A 58 8.04 7.10 13.74
N ILE A 59 8.98 6.64 12.90
CA ILE A 59 9.72 5.40 13.13
C ILE A 59 10.98 5.74 13.92
N ASP A 60 11.04 5.31 15.18
CA ASP A 60 12.14 5.57 16.10
C ASP A 60 13.15 4.42 16.11
N GLU A 61 12.66 3.18 16.02
CA GLU A 61 13.50 1.99 16.05
C GLU A 61 12.95 0.86 15.16
N ALA A 62 13.84 -0.01 14.73
CA ALA A 62 13.49 -1.20 13.98
C ALA A 62 14.24 -2.43 14.46
N GLU A 63 13.55 -3.56 14.47
CA GLU A 63 14.11 -4.86 14.81
C GLU A 63 13.88 -5.88 13.68
N PRO A 64 14.68 -6.97 13.58
CA PRO A 64 14.41 -8.02 12.61
C PRO A 64 13.02 -8.62 12.81
N TYR A 65 12.37 -8.99 11.72
CA TYR A 65 11.10 -9.71 11.76
C TYR A 65 11.26 -11.03 12.52
N GLY A 66 10.29 -11.30 13.39
CA GLY A 66 10.10 -12.60 14.04
C GLY A 66 8.64 -13.00 14.02
N LEU A 67 8.36 -14.31 13.94
CA LEU A 67 6.98 -14.82 13.89
C LEU A 67 6.14 -14.37 15.10
N LEU A 68 6.77 -14.26 16.27
CA LEU A 68 6.16 -13.82 17.52
C LEU A 68 6.46 -12.34 17.87
N ALA A 69 7.17 -11.62 16.99
CA ALA A 69 7.47 -10.21 17.21
C ALA A 69 6.18 -9.39 17.21
N ALA A 70 6.15 -8.34 18.03
CA ALA A 70 5.06 -7.39 18.15
C ALA A 70 5.59 -5.99 17.85
N ILE A 71 4.74 -5.13 17.30
CA ILE A 71 5.09 -3.76 16.95
C ILE A 71 4.44 -2.83 17.98
N GLY A 72 5.27 -2.10 18.72
CA GLY A 72 4.85 -1.02 19.62
C GLY A 72 4.82 0.34 18.93
N GLU A 73 4.55 1.39 19.70
CA GLU A 73 4.62 2.78 19.24
C GLU A 73 6.06 3.15 18.87
N GLY A 74 6.26 3.77 17.70
CA GLY A 74 7.58 4.14 17.19
C GLY A 74 8.43 2.98 16.67
N GLN A 75 7.93 1.74 16.77
CA GLN A 75 8.68 0.55 16.37
C GLN A 75 8.32 0.09 14.96
N ALA A 76 9.25 -0.59 14.30
CA ALA A 76 9.02 -1.31 13.05
C ALA A 76 9.72 -2.67 13.06
N LEU A 77 9.25 -3.59 12.22
CA LEU A 77 10.00 -4.81 11.90
C LEU A 77 10.72 -4.66 10.55
N THR A 78 11.80 -5.40 10.37
CA THR A 78 12.60 -5.39 9.15
C THR A 78 12.80 -6.79 8.62
N ILE A 79 12.64 -6.98 7.32
CA ILE A 79 12.87 -8.26 6.63
C ILE A 79 13.42 -7.99 5.23
N SER A 80 14.21 -8.91 4.69
CA SER A 80 14.72 -8.73 3.33
C SER A 80 13.62 -8.97 2.29
N LEU A 81 13.73 -8.28 1.16
CA LEU A 81 12.80 -8.40 0.04
C LEU A 81 12.77 -9.82 -0.53
N ASP A 82 13.93 -10.48 -0.61
CA ASP A 82 14.11 -11.82 -1.21
C ASP A 82 13.52 -12.95 -0.36
N GLU A 83 13.31 -12.72 0.94
CA GLU A 83 12.59 -13.60 1.85
C GLU A 83 11.07 -13.57 1.62
N THR A 84 10.57 -12.64 0.80
CA THR A 84 9.12 -12.41 0.64
C THR A 84 8.67 -12.41 -0.83
N HIS A 85 7.37 -12.26 -1.04
CA HIS A 85 6.80 -12.04 -2.36
C HIS A 85 6.68 -10.55 -2.76
N ALA A 86 7.23 -9.60 -1.98
CA ALA A 86 7.09 -8.18 -2.30
C ALA A 86 7.82 -7.78 -3.61
N GLY A 87 8.84 -8.54 -4.04
CA GLY A 87 9.48 -8.33 -5.34
C GLY A 87 8.49 -8.38 -6.51
N LEU A 88 7.49 -9.27 -6.44
CA LEU A 88 6.43 -9.37 -7.44
C LEU A 88 5.56 -8.09 -7.51
N VAL A 89 5.39 -7.39 -6.38
CA VAL A 89 4.66 -6.12 -6.32
C VAL A 89 5.50 -5.00 -6.94
N VAL A 90 6.78 -4.92 -6.57
CA VAL A 90 7.74 -3.94 -7.11
C VAL A 90 7.86 -4.07 -8.62
N ASP A 91 8.07 -5.29 -9.13
CA ASP A 91 8.17 -5.56 -10.56
C ASP A 91 6.89 -5.18 -11.32
N SER A 92 5.74 -5.42 -10.71
CA SER A 92 4.44 -5.07 -11.28
C SER A 92 4.23 -3.54 -11.33
N ALA A 93 4.78 -2.81 -10.35
CA ALA A 93 4.75 -1.34 -10.27
C ALA A 93 5.96 -0.65 -10.93
N ALA A 94 6.83 -1.39 -11.63
CA ALA A 94 8.07 -0.85 -12.21
C ALA A 94 7.82 0.31 -13.18
N ALA A 95 6.82 0.20 -14.07
CA ALA A 95 6.50 1.21 -15.08
C ALA A 95 4.99 1.40 -15.30
N GLU A 96 4.56 2.67 -15.37
CA GLU A 96 3.18 3.10 -15.63
C GLU A 96 2.78 2.93 -17.11
N LEU A 97 2.84 1.71 -17.60
CA LEU A 97 2.49 1.39 -18.98
C LEU A 97 1.01 1.74 -19.24
N PRO A 98 0.65 2.33 -20.40
CA PRO A 98 -0.74 2.70 -20.71
C PRO A 98 -1.75 1.56 -20.53
N GLN A 99 -1.36 0.33 -20.83
CA GLN A 99 -2.17 -0.88 -20.70
C GLN A 99 -2.49 -1.28 -19.23
N ARG A 100 -1.69 -0.80 -18.27
CA ARG A 100 -1.90 -1.02 -16.83
C ARG A 100 -2.66 0.12 -16.18
N ARG A 101 -3.07 1.15 -16.92
CA ARG A 101 -3.92 2.22 -16.40
C ARG A 101 -5.31 1.68 -16.05
N ALA A 102 -5.84 2.07 -14.90
CA ALA A 102 -7.25 1.88 -14.61
C ALA A 102 -8.11 2.83 -15.46
N LEU A 103 -9.08 2.27 -16.17
CA LEU A 103 -9.93 3.01 -17.12
C LEU A 103 -11.33 3.28 -16.57
N ASN A 104 -11.75 2.54 -15.55
CA ASN A 104 -13.05 2.70 -14.93
C ASN A 104 -13.04 2.19 -13.48
N VAL A 105 -14.03 2.65 -12.72
CA VAL A 105 -14.31 2.25 -11.33
C VAL A 105 -14.41 0.74 -11.14
N GLY A 106 -14.95 0.01 -12.13
CA GLY A 106 -15.05 -1.46 -12.07
C GLY A 106 -13.69 -2.16 -11.98
N GLN A 107 -12.64 -1.55 -12.53
CA GLN A 107 -11.27 -2.05 -12.43
C GLN A 107 -10.62 -1.71 -11.07
N MET A 108 -11.16 -0.76 -10.33
CA MET A 108 -10.68 -0.35 -8.99
C MET A 108 -11.38 -1.12 -7.86
N ARG A 109 -12.60 -1.60 -8.08
CA ARG A 109 -13.33 -2.45 -7.11
C ARG A 109 -12.55 -3.72 -6.79
N ASN A 110 -12.77 -4.26 -5.59
CA ASN A 110 -12.12 -5.48 -5.10
C ASN A 110 -10.59 -5.40 -5.17
N THR A 111 -10.02 -4.21 -5.10
CA THR A 111 -8.62 -4.02 -4.75
C THR A 111 -8.41 -4.63 -3.35
N ASP A 112 -7.27 -5.27 -3.14
CA ASP A 112 -6.90 -5.88 -1.86
C ASP A 112 -5.96 -4.96 -1.09
N PHE A 113 -5.04 -4.30 -1.79
CA PHE A 113 -4.14 -3.28 -1.26
C PHE A 113 -3.75 -2.29 -2.35
N TYR A 114 -3.26 -1.13 -1.97
CA TYR A 114 -2.67 -0.17 -2.88
C TYR A 114 -1.23 0.14 -2.48
N VAL A 115 -0.48 0.64 -3.45
CA VAL A 115 0.90 1.09 -3.29
C VAL A 115 0.98 2.52 -3.74
N VAL A 116 1.44 3.40 -2.85
CA VAL A 116 1.88 4.74 -3.21
C VAL A 116 3.35 4.63 -3.54
N LYS A 117 3.68 4.72 -4.83
CA LYS A 117 5.04 4.70 -5.33
C LYS A 117 5.57 6.13 -5.37
N LEU A 118 6.67 6.36 -4.67
CA LEU A 118 7.43 7.60 -4.70
C LEU A 118 8.71 7.35 -5.49
N THR A 119 9.00 8.21 -6.46
CA THR A 119 10.22 8.12 -7.27
C THR A 119 10.96 9.45 -7.19
N TYR A 120 12.21 9.39 -6.76
CA TYR A 120 13.10 10.55 -6.74
C TYR A 120 14.45 10.13 -7.32
N GLN A 121 14.84 10.74 -8.44
CA GLN A 121 16.00 10.30 -9.23
C GLN A 121 15.88 8.81 -9.58
N ASP A 122 16.89 8.00 -9.25
CA ASP A 122 16.91 6.55 -9.49
C ASP A 122 16.40 5.73 -8.28
N GLN A 123 15.93 6.40 -7.23
CA GLN A 123 15.41 5.73 -6.03
C GLN A 123 13.89 5.60 -6.09
N VAL A 124 13.40 4.48 -5.59
CA VAL A 124 11.96 4.21 -5.48
C VAL A 124 11.62 3.74 -4.08
N LEU A 125 10.63 4.39 -3.48
CA LEU A 125 10.01 4.00 -2.22
C LEU A 125 8.57 3.56 -2.51
N HIS A 126 8.20 2.37 -2.03
CA HIS A 126 6.84 1.87 -2.11
C HIS A 126 6.22 1.88 -0.72
N ALA A 127 5.19 2.70 -0.53
CA ALA A 127 4.37 2.69 0.69
C ALA A 127 3.12 1.85 0.43
N VAL A 128 2.99 0.72 1.13
CA VAL A 128 1.93 -0.26 0.89
C VAL A 128 0.87 -0.16 1.97
N THR A 129 -0.39 -0.16 1.56
CA THR A 129 -1.53 -0.13 2.48
C THR A 129 -2.63 -1.04 1.99
N LYS A 130 -3.13 -1.90 2.87
CA LYS A 130 -4.25 -2.78 2.64
C LYS A 130 -5.54 -1.99 2.60
N THR A 131 -6.40 -2.37 1.66
CA THR A 131 -7.71 -1.72 1.53
C THR A 131 -8.69 -2.17 2.60
N ASN A 132 -9.57 -1.27 3.01
CA ASN A 132 -10.67 -1.57 3.91
C ASN A 132 -11.93 -2.00 3.14
N SER A 133 -13.05 -2.14 3.86
CA SER A 133 -14.32 -2.59 3.31
C SER A 133 -14.92 -1.68 2.23
N SER A 134 -14.53 -0.40 2.14
CA SER A 134 -15.04 0.54 1.12
C SER A 134 -14.68 0.12 -0.31
N TRP A 135 -13.61 -0.68 -0.47
CA TRP A 135 -13.13 -1.15 -1.77
C TRP A 135 -13.83 -2.43 -2.25
N LYS A 136 -14.55 -3.13 -1.37
CA LYS A 136 -15.23 -4.39 -1.72
C LYS A 136 -16.55 -4.12 -2.41
N SER A 137 -16.89 -4.94 -3.41
CA SER A 137 -18.11 -4.77 -4.22
C SER A 137 -19.43 -5.10 -3.48
N ARG A 138 -19.46 -5.11 -2.14
CA ARG A 138 -20.54 -5.74 -1.37
C ARG A 138 -21.86 -4.98 -1.51
N GLN A 139 -22.76 -5.57 -2.30
CA GLN A 139 -24.22 -5.47 -2.32
C GLN A 139 -24.84 -4.16 -1.78
N ILE A 140 -24.72 -3.09 -2.55
CA ILE A 140 -25.56 -1.89 -2.44
C ILE A 140 -26.86 -2.11 -3.24
N GLN A 141 -27.49 -3.29 -3.15
CA GLN A 141 -28.78 -3.50 -3.82
C GLN A 141 -29.95 -2.94 -3.00
N ASN A 142 -29.78 -2.79 -1.67
CA ASN A 142 -30.85 -2.35 -0.75
C ASN A 142 -30.50 -1.10 0.06
N LEU A 143 -29.47 -0.32 -0.32
CA LEU A 143 -29.03 0.86 0.42
C LEU A 143 -28.83 2.05 -0.52
N PHE A 144 -29.22 3.25 -0.10
CA PHE A 144 -28.81 4.49 -0.76
C PHE A 144 -27.45 4.91 -0.20
N THR A 145 -26.43 5.02 -1.06
CA THR A 145 -25.20 5.71 -0.69
C THR A 145 -25.47 7.21 -0.73
N VAL A 146 -25.14 7.92 0.34
CA VAL A 146 -25.38 9.35 0.47
C VAL A 146 -24.10 10.07 0.92
N TYR A 147 -23.93 11.32 0.50
CA TYR A 147 -22.88 12.22 0.99
C TYR A 147 -23.52 13.40 1.73
N PHE A 148 -22.80 13.98 2.69
CA PHE A 148 -23.19 15.22 3.37
C PHE A 148 -22.16 16.30 3.08
N ASN A 149 -22.61 17.45 2.58
CA ASN A 149 -21.73 18.56 2.19
C ASN A 149 -21.72 19.73 3.20
N GLY A 150 -22.21 19.52 4.42
CA GLY A 150 -22.35 20.56 5.43
C GLY A 150 -23.75 21.19 5.52
N GLU A 151 -24.56 21.07 4.47
CA GLU A 151 -25.91 21.67 4.42
C GLU A 151 -27.01 20.66 4.10
N GLN A 152 -26.73 19.69 3.21
CA GLN A 152 -27.74 18.73 2.75
C GLN A 152 -27.16 17.32 2.55
N LEU A 153 -28.03 16.32 2.65
CA LEU A 153 -27.75 14.95 2.23
C LEU A 153 -28.08 14.81 0.75
N GLY A 154 -27.09 14.38 -0.03
CA GLY A 154 -27.23 14.06 -1.46
C GLY A 154 -27.06 12.57 -1.71
N LEU A 155 -27.60 12.07 -2.82
CA LEU A 155 -27.30 10.72 -3.30
C LEU A 155 -25.89 10.71 -3.88
N GLU A 156 -25.10 9.74 -3.47
CA GLU A 156 -23.80 9.44 -4.06
C GLU A 156 -24.03 8.44 -5.21
N HIS A 157 -23.73 8.88 -6.43
CA HIS A 157 -24.01 8.10 -7.64
C HIS A 157 -22.83 7.20 -8.03
N ASP A 158 -21.61 7.57 -7.64
CA ASP A 158 -20.40 6.79 -7.89
C ASP A 158 -19.86 6.21 -6.57
N PRO A 159 -19.35 4.96 -6.55
CA PRO A 159 -18.76 4.42 -5.33
C PRO A 159 -17.57 5.29 -4.90
N SER A 160 -17.63 5.76 -3.65
CA SER A 160 -16.51 6.45 -3.02
C SER A 160 -15.46 5.42 -2.59
N PHE A 161 -14.20 5.73 -2.87
CA PHE A 161 -13.05 4.94 -2.42
C PHE A 161 -12.29 5.75 -1.37
N SER A 162 -11.87 5.10 -0.29
CA SER A 162 -11.06 5.74 0.75
C SER A 162 -9.60 5.28 0.65
N LEU A 163 -8.67 6.23 0.48
CA LEU A 163 -7.26 5.98 0.74
C LEU A 163 -6.98 6.32 2.21
N SER A 164 -6.32 5.41 2.93
CA SER A 164 -5.92 5.63 4.31
C SER A 164 -4.73 6.58 4.36
N ARG A 165 -4.61 7.34 5.47
CA ARG A 165 -3.37 8.06 5.82
C ARG A 165 -2.38 7.16 6.57
N SER A 166 -2.58 5.84 6.56
CA SER A 166 -1.67 4.85 7.15
C SER A 166 -0.83 4.15 6.08
N VAL A 167 0.28 3.58 6.51
CA VAL A 167 1.13 2.68 5.73
C VAL A 167 1.35 1.44 6.58
N ASP A 168 1.16 0.26 5.97
CA ASP A 168 1.33 -1.01 6.67
C ASP A 168 2.77 -1.49 6.58
N PHE A 169 3.43 -1.23 5.45
CA PHE A 169 4.87 -1.45 5.29
C PHE A 169 5.44 -0.63 4.13
N PHE A 170 6.74 -0.36 4.21
CA PHE A 170 7.54 0.22 3.14
C PHE A 170 8.39 -0.85 2.46
N VAL A 171 8.61 -0.72 1.15
CA VAL A 171 9.64 -1.45 0.40
C VAL A 171 10.59 -0.43 -0.22
N VAL A 172 11.88 -0.55 0.10
CA VAL A 172 12.92 0.36 -0.38
C VAL A 172 14.23 -0.42 -0.58
N GLY A 173 14.78 -0.34 -1.80
CA GLY A 173 15.92 -1.19 -2.16
C GLY A 173 15.60 -2.67 -1.96
N GLU A 174 16.41 -3.36 -1.15
CA GLU A 174 16.26 -4.78 -0.82
C GLU A 174 15.62 -5.00 0.56
N ASP A 175 15.12 -3.94 1.20
CA ASP A 175 14.58 -3.99 2.55
C ASP A 175 13.07 -3.71 2.59
N ILE A 176 12.40 -4.36 3.54
CA ILE A 176 11.02 -4.09 3.91
C ILE A 176 10.97 -3.61 5.36
N VAL A 177 10.29 -2.48 5.58
CA VAL A 177 10.04 -1.93 6.92
C VAL A 177 8.56 -2.04 7.24
N ILE A 178 8.21 -2.86 8.22
CA ILE A 178 6.84 -3.27 8.54
C ILE A 178 6.33 -2.48 9.75
N LEU A 179 5.18 -1.83 9.57
CA LEU A 179 4.47 -1.04 10.59
C LEU A 179 3.20 -1.73 11.09
N ASP A 180 2.57 -2.55 10.23
CA ASP A 180 1.49 -3.46 10.61
C ASP A 180 1.84 -4.89 10.17
N LYS A 181 2.19 -5.72 11.15
CA LYS A 181 2.58 -7.12 10.92
C LYS A 181 1.45 -7.97 10.33
N ALA A 182 0.22 -7.76 10.79
CA ALA A 182 -0.91 -8.57 10.36
C ALA A 182 -1.28 -8.27 8.91
N ASP A 183 -1.25 -7.00 8.53
CA ASP A 183 -1.54 -6.58 7.17
C ASP A 183 -0.38 -6.86 6.21
N PHE A 184 0.88 -6.73 6.64
CA PHE A 184 2.04 -7.24 5.89
C PHE A 184 1.90 -8.74 5.56
N GLU A 185 1.68 -9.58 6.58
CA GLU A 185 1.53 -11.03 6.40
C GLU A 185 0.34 -11.36 5.50
N SER A 186 -0.75 -10.62 5.64
CA SER A 186 -1.97 -10.79 4.85
C SER A 186 -1.75 -10.37 3.40
N VAL A 187 -1.06 -9.26 3.13
CA VAL A 187 -0.82 -8.76 1.78
C VAL A 187 0.13 -9.69 1.03
N LEU A 188 1.22 -10.12 1.67
CA LEU A 188 2.25 -10.93 1.02
C LEU A 188 2.06 -12.45 1.16
N ASN A 189 1.02 -12.93 1.85
CA ASN A 189 0.81 -14.35 2.20
C ASN A 189 1.97 -14.97 3.04
N TYR A 190 2.76 -14.14 3.73
CA TYR A 190 4.03 -14.55 4.33
C TYR A 190 3.90 -15.68 5.36
N LYS A 191 2.89 -15.65 6.25
CA LYS A 191 2.67 -16.72 7.24
C LYS A 191 2.34 -18.08 6.64
N GLN A 192 1.72 -18.11 5.47
CA GLN A 192 1.24 -19.35 4.87
C GLN A 192 2.35 -20.09 4.12
N ALA A 193 3.32 -19.35 3.56
CA ALA A 193 4.51 -19.91 2.92
C ALA A 193 5.46 -20.62 3.92
N HIS A 194 5.42 -20.25 5.20
CA HIS A 194 6.25 -20.83 6.27
C HIS A 194 5.49 -21.74 7.24
N ALA A 195 4.22 -22.07 6.97
CA ALA A 195 3.44 -22.99 7.79
C ALA A 195 3.68 -24.48 7.44
N THR A 196 4.44 -24.74 6.38
CA THR A 196 4.66 -26.08 5.81
C THR A 196 6.10 -26.61 6.03
N ASP A 197 6.94 -25.86 6.74
CA ASP A 197 8.26 -26.31 7.24
C ASP A 197 8.16 -26.79 8.71
#